data_AF-A0A929C5X6-F1
#
_entry.id   AF-A0A929C5X6-F1
#
_cell.length_a   1.000
_cell.length_b   1.000
_cell.length_c   1.000
_cell.angle_alpha   90.00
_cell.angle_beta   90.00
_cell.angle_gamma   90.00
#
_symmetry.space_group_name_H-M   'P 1'
#
loop_
_entity.id
_entity.type
_entity.pdbx_description
1 polymer ?
#
loop_
_entity_poly.entity_id
_entity_poly.type
_entity_poly.pdbx_seq_one_letter_code
_entity_poly.pdbx_strand_id
1 'polypeptide(L)'
;AGTTLTETCDLKNKHGLTNEARITIQSEKYFPTSGVIPTADSATATTLRDAALASAVLGNDYFNGCWVFIVHGTGTDNGFVPITDYVDTTGDVVVASWPGTQPDNTSRYLIVGALIDGGSARNDGINIVSCTVSTDLRGVGCKDVLRYSLSIAYSGIINCNYDGVYNIYYSGVYCSRTILPYLSYCGIVKCNTSDTSTHGGIKAVSANQLHVRFCGISDNNKRGIYVTEGSFASTPYNFGDGNGTWGIYCEKSGQAAIVAPECSGSSGNHSDPGTAGTASADQASAY
;
A
#
# COMPACT_ATOMS: atom_id res chain seq x y z
N ALA A 1 20.16 5.58 8.96
CA ALA A 1 19.43 6.65 8.22
C ALA A 1 18.62 5.97 7.12
N GLY A 2 17.44 6.48 6.76
CA GLY A 2 16.69 5.91 5.63
C GLY A 2 17.42 6.08 4.29
N THR A 3 17.06 5.28 3.30
CA THR A 3 17.73 5.24 1.99
C THR A 3 16.76 5.56 0.87
N THR A 4 17.04 6.60 0.09
CA THR A 4 16.36 6.83 -1.19
C THR A 4 17.10 6.08 -2.29
N LEU A 5 16.41 5.12 -2.90
CA LEU A 5 16.91 4.45 -4.09
C LEU A 5 16.43 5.24 -5.30
N THR A 6 17.38 5.58 -6.16
CA THR A 6 17.05 5.88 -7.55
C THR A 6 16.89 4.52 -8.24
N GLU A 7 17.65 4.05 -9.22
CA GLU A 7 17.66 2.62 -9.66
C GLU A 7 16.32 1.81 -9.84
N THR A 8 16.40 0.62 -10.41
CA THR A 8 15.25 -0.30 -10.55
C THR A 8 15.62 -1.61 -9.87
N CYS A 9 14.71 -2.13 -9.04
CA CYS A 9 14.92 -3.42 -8.39
C CYS A 9 14.24 -4.51 -9.22
N ASP A 10 15.03 -5.19 -10.06
CA ASP A 10 14.60 -6.37 -10.78
C ASP A 10 14.92 -7.64 -9.97
N LEU A 11 13.88 -8.40 -9.64
CA LEU A 11 14.02 -9.70 -9.02
C LEU A 11 13.57 -10.81 -9.97
N LYS A 12 14.49 -11.74 -10.25
CA LYS A 12 14.26 -12.93 -11.08
C LYS A 12 14.91 -14.14 -10.42
N ASN A 13 14.14 -15.20 -10.19
CA ASN A 13 14.66 -16.46 -9.68
C ASN A 13 14.01 -17.64 -10.38
N LYS A 14 14.80 -18.37 -11.18
CA LYS A 14 14.30 -19.49 -11.98
C LYS A 14 13.85 -20.67 -11.10
N HIS A 15 14.65 -21.07 -10.10
CA HIS A 15 14.33 -22.20 -9.22
C HIS A 15 14.93 -22.02 -7.82
N GLY A 16 14.11 -22.19 -6.78
CA GLY A 16 14.57 -22.57 -5.45
C GLY A 16 14.98 -24.04 -5.45
N LEU A 17 16.18 -24.35 -4.93
CA LEU A 17 16.67 -25.74 -4.81
C LEU A 17 16.13 -26.45 -3.56
N THR A 18 15.49 -25.69 -2.67
CA THR A 18 14.92 -26.19 -1.42
C THR A 18 13.48 -25.68 -1.28
N ASN A 19 12.70 -26.38 -0.46
CA ASN A 19 11.31 -26.01 -0.16
C ASN A 19 11.19 -24.73 0.69
N GLU A 20 12.32 -24.17 1.14
CA GLU A 20 12.41 -23.00 2.01
C GLU A 20 13.11 -21.81 1.35
N ALA A 21 13.51 -21.93 0.08
CA ALA A 21 14.19 -20.86 -0.63
C ALA A 21 13.32 -19.58 -0.61
N ARG A 22 13.88 -18.52 -0.03
CA ARG A 22 13.20 -17.24 0.20
C ARG A 22 14.13 -16.09 -0.14
N ILE A 23 13.55 -15.03 -0.69
CA ILE A 23 14.20 -13.74 -0.88
C ILE A 23 13.48 -12.73 0.01
N THR A 24 14.23 -11.97 0.82
CA THR A 24 13.67 -10.91 1.65
C THR A 24 14.30 -9.59 1.24
N ILE A 25 13.45 -8.64 0.86
CA ILE A 25 13.78 -7.25 0.59
C ILE A 25 13.07 -6.46 1.69
N GLN A 26 13.82 -5.87 2.60
CA GLN A 26 13.24 -5.10 3.69
C GLN A 26 14.07 -3.85 3.97
N SER A 27 13.40 -2.78 4.37
CA SER A 27 14.10 -1.65 4.97
C SER A 27 14.58 -2.02 6.38
N GLU A 28 15.66 -1.38 6.82
CA GLU A 28 16.18 -1.54 8.18
C GLU A 28 15.16 -1.05 9.23
N LYS A 29 14.40 -0.01 8.88
CA LYS A 29 13.47 0.68 9.78
C LYS A 29 12.12 0.85 9.10
N TYR A 30 11.04 0.44 9.75
CA TYR A 30 9.68 0.70 9.30
C TYR A 30 8.72 0.55 10.47
N PHE A 31 7.53 1.11 10.32
CA PHE A 31 6.45 0.99 11.28
C PHE A 31 5.09 0.97 10.56
N PRO A 32 4.11 0.18 11.04
CA PRO A 32 4.21 -0.79 12.14
C PRO A 32 5.05 -2.02 11.77
N THR A 33 5.49 -2.77 12.77
CA THR A 33 6.25 -4.03 12.58
C THR A 33 5.40 -5.29 12.82
N SER A 34 4.21 -5.12 13.37
CA SER A 34 3.22 -6.19 13.56
C SER A 34 1.81 -5.60 13.69
N GLY A 35 0.81 -6.27 13.12
CA GLY A 35 -0.59 -5.90 13.30
C GLY A 35 -1.07 -4.75 12.42
N VAL A 36 -2.08 -4.03 12.92
CA VAL A 36 -2.91 -3.04 12.21
C VAL A 36 -2.15 -1.75 11.88
N ILE A 37 -2.50 -1.10 10.76
CA ILE A 37 -2.01 0.25 10.43
C ILE A 37 -2.51 1.24 11.50
N PRO A 38 -1.63 1.96 12.21
CA PRO A 38 -2.01 2.84 13.31
C PRO A 38 -2.85 4.04 12.84
N THR A 39 -3.57 4.63 13.78
CA THR A 39 -4.23 5.94 13.63
C THR A 39 -3.48 6.92 14.52
N ALA A 40 -3.19 8.12 14.02
CA ALA A 40 -2.56 9.17 14.81
C ALA A 40 -3.49 9.61 15.96
N ASP A 41 -2.92 9.89 17.13
CA ASP A 41 -3.67 10.46 18.26
C ASP A 41 -3.96 11.95 18.04
N SER A 42 -3.03 12.64 17.39
CA SER A 42 -3.14 14.05 17.03
C SER A 42 -2.05 14.45 16.05
N ALA A 43 -2.21 15.61 15.42
CA ALA A 43 -1.15 16.21 14.61
C ALA A 43 -1.21 17.74 14.68
N THR A 44 -0.05 18.36 14.44
CA THR A 44 0.17 19.79 14.31
C THR A 44 0.83 20.09 12.97
N ALA A 45 1.17 21.36 12.71
CA ALA A 45 1.82 21.77 11.47
C ALA A 45 3.15 21.04 11.17
N THR A 46 3.80 20.46 12.19
CA THR A 46 5.14 19.84 12.06
C THR A 46 5.25 18.50 12.79
N THR A 47 4.19 18.00 13.40
CA THR A 47 4.27 16.81 14.26
C THR A 47 3.06 15.92 14.09
N LEU A 48 3.27 14.61 13.97
CA LEU A 48 2.25 13.58 14.12
C LEU A 48 2.58 12.80 15.40
N ARG A 49 1.60 12.62 16.29
CA ARG A 49 1.76 11.94 17.57
C ARG A 49 0.99 10.63 17.60
N ASP A 50 1.60 9.59 18.15
CA ASP A 50 0.96 8.29 18.39
C ASP A 50 1.56 7.58 19.63
N ALA A 51 0.75 7.33 20.64
CA ALA A 51 1.17 6.64 21.87
C ALA A 51 1.62 5.18 21.62
N ALA A 52 1.17 4.54 20.53
CA ALA A 52 1.64 3.21 20.15
C ALA A 52 3.12 3.25 19.72
N LEU A 53 3.56 4.33 19.08
CA LEU A 53 4.99 4.56 18.81
C LEU A 53 5.76 4.77 20.11
N ALA A 54 5.22 5.55 21.05
CA ALA A 54 5.88 5.77 22.35
C ALA A 54 6.07 4.47 23.14
N SER A 55 5.09 3.55 23.03
CA SER A 55 5.11 2.25 23.69
C SER A 55 6.11 1.26 23.06
N ALA A 56 6.59 1.53 21.85
CA ALA A 56 7.54 0.66 21.16
C ALA A 56 8.98 0.82 21.66
N VAL A 57 9.30 1.92 22.39
CA VAL A 57 10.60 2.19 23.02
C VAL A 57 11.77 1.97 22.05
N LEU A 58 11.70 2.67 20.91
CA LEU A 58 12.66 2.53 19.81
C LEU A 58 13.91 3.40 20.02
N GLY A 59 13.81 4.37 20.95
CA GLY A 59 14.83 5.37 21.24
C GLY A 59 14.70 6.63 20.39
N ASN A 60 15.16 7.77 20.93
CA ASN A 60 15.14 9.04 20.20
C ASN A 60 15.89 8.93 18.87
N ASP A 61 15.47 9.72 17.89
CA ASP A 61 16.04 9.76 16.54
C ASP A 61 15.93 8.45 15.74
N TYR A 62 15.22 7.43 16.25
CA TYR A 62 15.15 6.13 15.60
C TYR A 62 14.67 6.25 14.16
N PHE A 63 13.65 7.06 13.88
CA PHE A 63 13.11 7.25 12.52
C PHE A 63 13.78 8.38 11.72
N ASN A 64 14.86 9.00 12.19
CA ASN A 64 15.49 10.09 11.45
C ASN A 64 15.98 9.63 10.07
N GLY A 65 15.58 10.38 9.04
CA GLY A 65 15.84 10.07 7.64
C GLY A 65 14.92 9.00 7.04
N CYS A 66 13.91 8.51 7.76
CA CYS A 66 12.82 7.71 7.20
C CYS A 66 11.71 8.64 6.66
N TRP A 67 10.63 8.06 6.14
CA TRP A 67 9.47 8.80 5.64
C TRP A 67 8.19 8.37 6.33
N VAL A 68 7.38 9.35 6.74
CA VAL A 68 5.98 9.12 7.14
C VAL A 68 5.07 9.26 5.92
N PHE A 69 4.10 8.38 5.82
CA PHE A 69 3.17 8.30 4.70
C PHE A 69 1.75 8.10 5.21
N ILE A 70 0.88 9.08 4.95
CA ILE A 70 -0.54 9.00 5.33
C ILE A 70 -1.29 8.17 4.29
N VAL A 71 -1.95 7.11 4.74
CA VAL A 71 -2.61 6.12 3.87
C VAL A 71 -4.14 6.24 3.84
N HIS A 72 -4.72 6.96 4.81
CA HIS A 72 -6.16 7.23 4.91
C HIS A 72 -6.41 8.39 5.90
N GLY A 73 -7.57 9.04 5.79
CA GLY A 73 -7.96 10.18 6.61
C GLY A 73 -7.37 11.49 6.08
N THR A 74 -7.29 12.51 6.94
CA THR A 74 -6.76 13.81 6.53
C THR A 74 -5.27 13.74 6.20
N GLY A 75 -4.84 14.35 5.09
CA GLY A 75 -3.42 14.47 4.73
C GLY A 75 -2.86 13.37 3.82
N THR A 76 -3.69 12.58 3.15
CA THR A 76 -3.27 11.60 2.12
C THR A 76 -2.61 12.26 0.89
N ASP A 77 -2.85 13.55 0.67
CA ASP A 77 -2.25 14.35 -0.39
C ASP A 77 -0.75 14.64 -0.17
N ASN A 78 -0.23 14.43 1.04
CA ASN A 78 1.16 14.74 1.40
C ASN A 78 2.23 13.87 0.70
N GLY A 79 1.88 12.65 0.27
CA GLY A 79 2.86 11.66 -0.19
C GLY A 79 3.83 11.23 0.92
N PHE A 80 5.08 10.93 0.57
CA PHE A 80 6.12 10.54 1.53
C PHE A 80 6.83 11.77 2.10
N VAL A 81 6.65 12.06 3.38
CA VAL A 81 7.22 13.23 4.05
C VAL A 81 8.44 12.82 4.89
N PRO A 82 9.63 13.43 4.69
CA PRO A 82 10.82 13.11 5.46
C PRO A 82 10.67 13.42 6.94
N ILE A 83 11.06 12.47 7.79
CA ILE A 83 11.10 12.60 9.25
C ILE A 83 12.42 13.26 9.66
N THR A 84 12.32 14.42 10.29
CA THR A 84 13.47 15.21 10.76
C THR A 84 13.87 14.89 12.18
N ASP A 85 12.91 14.46 13.01
CA ASP A 85 13.14 14.08 14.41
C ASP A 85 12.09 13.04 14.85
N TYR A 86 12.44 12.22 15.85
CA TYR A 86 11.54 11.29 16.52
C TYR A 86 11.78 11.32 18.04
N VAL A 87 10.74 11.63 18.80
CA VAL A 87 10.79 11.68 20.27
C VAL A 87 10.12 10.43 20.85
N ASP A 88 10.94 9.53 21.39
CA ASP A 88 10.51 8.21 21.86
C ASP A 88 9.48 8.29 22.98
N THR A 89 9.66 9.20 23.94
CA THR A 89 8.79 9.29 25.12
C THR A 89 7.35 9.69 24.80
N THR A 90 7.13 10.38 23.68
CA THR A 90 5.80 10.87 23.27
C THR A 90 5.30 10.21 22.00
N GLY A 91 6.15 9.48 21.28
CA GLY A 91 5.83 8.92 19.96
C GLY A 91 5.64 10.02 18.91
N ASP A 92 6.33 11.15 19.06
CA ASP A 92 6.24 12.26 18.12
C ASP A 92 7.12 12.00 16.90
N VAL A 93 6.48 11.96 15.73
CA VAL A 93 7.12 12.00 14.42
C VAL A 93 7.15 13.45 13.96
N VAL A 94 8.34 14.03 13.85
CA VAL A 94 8.51 15.44 13.48
C VAL A 94 8.93 15.52 12.01
N VAL A 95 8.28 16.44 11.28
CA VAL A 95 8.58 16.76 9.88
C VAL A 95 8.85 18.26 9.76
N ALA A 96 9.55 18.68 8.70
CA ALA A 96 9.80 20.11 8.45
C ALA A 96 8.49 20.90 8.21
N SER A 97 7.61 20.32 7.41
CA SER A 97 6.24 20.80 7.14
C SER A 97 5.47 19.75 6.33
N TRP A 98 4.14 19.75 6.44
CA TRP A 98 3.28 18.97 5.56
C TRP A 98 3.15 19.67 4.18
N PRO A 99 3.50 19.02 3.05
CA PRO A 99 3.42 19.64 1.73
C PRO A 99 1.98 19.83 1.21
N GLY A 100 1.03 19.08 1.75
CA GLY A 100 -0.40 19.18 1.48
C GLY A 100 -1.19 19.50 2.74
N THR A 101 -2.30 18.81 2.93
CA THR A 101 -3.20 19.04 4.07
C THR A 101 -2.57 18.50 5.35
N GLN A 102 -2.59 19.28 6.43
CA GLN A 102 -2.10 18.84 7.73
C GLN A 102 -2.88 17.59 8.20
N PRO A 103 -2.23 16.48 8.57
CA PRO A 103 -2.88 15.34 9.20
C PRO A 103 -3.62 15.72 10.49
N ASP A 104 -4.50 14.85 10.95
CA ASP A 104 -5.23 14.98 12.22
C ASP A 104 -5.38 13.61 12.91
N ASN A 105 -6.26 13.52 13.91
CA ASN A 105 -6.49 12.30 14.69
C ASN A 105 -7.35 11.24 13.97
N THR A 106 -7.71 11.46 12.71
CA THR A 106 -8.33 10.47 11.83
C THR A 106 -7.32 9.85 10.86
N SER A 107 -6.14 10.47 10.73
CA SER A 107 -5.09 10.04 9.81
C SER A 107 -4.49 8.71 10.22
N ARG A 108 -4.40 7.79 9.26
CA ARG A 108 -3.69 6.51 9.41
C ARG A 108 -2.41 6.54 8.60
N TYR A 109 -1.34 5.94 9.10
CA TYR A 109 -0.02 6.15 8.52
C TYR A 109 0.88 4.92 8.55
N LEU A 110 1.89 4.95 7.69
CA LEU A 110 3.04 4.05 7.67
C LEU A 110 4.32 4.86 7.83
N ILE A 111 5.36 4.25 8.40
CA ILE A 111 6.74 4.74 8.31
C ILE A 111 7.53 3.74 7.48
N VAL A 112 8.22 4.22 6.45
CA VAL A 112 9.08 3.41 5.58
C VAL A 112 10.52 3.91 5.69
N GLY A 113 11.48 2.98 5.74
CA GLY A 113 12.91 3.30 5.84
C GLY A 113 13.65 3.24 4.51
N ALA A 114 13.01 2.73 3.47
CA ALA A 114 13.51 2.78 2.10
C ALA A 114 12.45 3.42 1.20
N LEU A 115 12.87 4.32 0.32
CA LEU A 115 11.99 4.97 -0.64
C LEU A 115 12.56 4.84 -2.05
N ILE A 116 11.80 4.25 -2.96
CA ILE A 116 12.10 4.24 -4.39
C ILE A 116 11.43 5.47 -5.00
N ASP A 117 12.23 6.42 -5.48
CA ASP A 117 11.72 7.59 -6.20
C ASP A 117 11.89 7.37 -7.71
N GLY A 118 10.76 7.21 -8.39
CA GLY A 118 10.68 7.02 -9.83
C GLY A 118 10.91 8.30 -10.65
N GLY A 119 10.81 9.48 -10.01
CA GLY A 119 11.01 10.79 -10.65
C GLY A 119 10.13 11.04 -11.87
N SER A 120 8.99 10.34 -12.00
CA SER A 120 8.14 10.28 -13.19
C SER A 120 8.87 9.90 -14.49
N ALA A 121 10.03 9.24 -14.39
CA ALA A 121 10.82 8.80 -15.54
C ALA A 121 10.89 7.27 -15.65
N ARG A 122 10.74 6.58 -14.52
CA ARG A 122 10.80 5.11 -14.49
C ARG A 122 9.47 4.49 -14.77
N ASN A 123 9.48 3.44 -15.57
CA ASN A 123 8.30 2.63 -15.81
C ASN A 123 7.83 1.91 -14.55
N ASP A 124 8.74 1.23 -13.85
CA ASP A 124 8.39 0.40 -12.72
C ASP A 124 9.34 0.65 -11.55
N GLY A 125 8.85 0.48 -10.32
CA GLY A 125 9.66 0.60 -9.11
C GLY A 125 10.38 -0.72 -8.77
N ILE A 126 9.59 -1.70 -8.34
CA ILE A 126 10.03 -3.07 -8.04
C ILE A 126 9.36 -4.00 -9.03
N ASN A 127 10.16 -4.85 -9.68
CA ASN A 127 9.70 -5.77 -10.68
C ASN A 127 10.07 -7.21 -10.29
N ILE A 128 9.07 -7.99 -9.89
CA ILE A 128 9.21 -9.39 -9.47
C ILE A 128 8.61 -10.27 -10.55
N VAL A 129 9.47 -10.88 -11.36
CA VAL A 129 9.04 -11.63 -12.54
C VAL A 129 9.67 -13.00 -12.58
N SER A 130 8.86 -14.02 -12.90
CA SER A 130 9.33 -15.40 -13.02
C SER A 130 10.07 -15.87 -11.76
N CYS A 131 9.58 -15.48 -10.58
CA CYS A 131 10.14 -15.88 -9.30
C CYS A 131 9.37 -17.09 -8.76
N THR A 132 10.05 -18.23 -8.65
CA THR A 132 9.44 -19.46 -8.12
C THR A 132 9.59 -19.61 -6.60
N VAL A 133 10.48 -18.82 -5.99
CA VAL A 133 10.69 -18.75 -4.54
C VAL A 133 9.72 -17.80 -3.86
N SER A 134 9.54 -17.97 -2.55
CA SER A 134 8.81 -17.01 -1.74
C SER A 134 9.59 -15.69 -1.67
N THR A 135 8.97 -14.57 -1.99
CA THR A 135 9.59 -13.25 -1.86
C THR A 135 8.84 -12.42 -0.82
N ASP A 136 9.55 -11.90 0.17
CA ASP A 136 9.01 -10.98 1.16
C ASP A 136 9.52 -9.56 0.88
N LEU A 137 8.61 -8.60 0.80
CA LEU A 137 8.87 -7.16 0.74
C LEU A 137 8.34 -6.52 2.03
N ARG A 138 9.15 -5.66 2.68
CA ARG A 138 8.74 -4.98 3.91
C ARG A 138 9.27 -3.56 4.06
N GLY A 139 8.37 -2.64 4.44
CA GLY A 139 8.74 -1.29 4.83
C GLY A 139 9.36 -0.48 3.69
N VAL A 140 9.00 -0.77 2.45
CA VAL A 140 9.50 -0.07 1.27
C VAL A 140 8.41 0.84 0.72
N GLY A 141 8.73 2.13 0.61
CA GLY A 141 7.93 3.12 -0.10
C GLY A 141 8.33 3.19 -1.57
N CYS A 142 7.39 3.51 -2.45
CA CYS A 142 7.66 3.79 -3.84
C CYS A 142 6.70 4.85 -4.39
N LYS A 143 7.23 5.84 -5.10
CA LYS A 143 6.45 6.94 -5.65
C LYS A 143 6.85 7.34 -7.06
N ASP A 144 5.94 8.04 -7.73
CA ASP A 144 6.20 8.75 -8.98
C ASP A 144 6.78 7.84 -10.08
N VAL A 145 6.26 6.63 -10.25
CA VAL A 145 6.58 5.76 -11.40
C VAL A 145 5.47 5.79 -12.46
N LEU A 146 5.85 5.59 -13.72
CA LEU A 146 4.99 5.74 -14.91
C LEU A 146 4.03 4.57 -15.15
N ARG A 147 4.31 3.37 -14.64
CA ARG A 147 3.43 2.21 -14.80
C ARG A 147 3.10 1.62 -13.44
N TYR A 148 4.01 0.87 -12.85
CA TYR A 148 3.71 0.09 -11.65
C TYR A 148 4.76 0.27 -10.58
N SER A 149 4.33 0.68 -9.39
CA SER A 149 5.25 0.73 -8.25
C SER A 149 5.75 -0.67 -7.91
N LEU A 150 4.84 -1.65 -7.93
CA LEU A 150 5.14 -3.05 -7.79
C LEU A 150 4.52 -3.85 -8.94
N SER A 151 5.36 -4.43 -9.79
CA SER A 151 4.97 -5.33 -10.86
C SER A 151 5.30 -6.77 -10.45
N ILE A 152 4.27 -7.61 -10.31
CA ILE A 152 4.38 -9.03 -9.98
C ILE A 152 3.83 -9.85 -11.14
N ALA A 153 4.68 -10.60 -11.81
CA ALA A 153 4.28 -11.41 -12.95
C ALA A 153 4.89 -12.82 -12.93
N TYR A 154 4.11 -13.83 -13.33
CA TYR A 154 4.60 -15.21 -13.48
C TYR A 154 5.31 -15.74 -12.23
N SER A 155 4.84 -15.37 -11.04
CA SER A 155 5.55 -15.63 -9.78
C SER A 155 4.73 -16.51 -8.84
N GLY A 156 5.43 -17.13 -7.89
CA GLY A 156 4.86 -18.00 -6.86
C GLY A 156 4.18 -17.21 -5.74
N ILE A 157 4.79 -17.23 -4.55
CA ILE A 157 4.28 -16.58 -3.34
C ILE A 157 5.03 -15.26 -3.15
N ILE A 158 4.30 -14.15 -3.09
CA ILE A 158 4.86 -12.82 -2.83
C ILE A 158 4.16 -12.25 -1.60
N ASN A 159 4.90 -11.81 -0.59
CA ASN A 159 4.35 -11.19 0.61
C ASN A 159 4.86 -9.76 0.73
N CYS A 160 3.99 -8.79 0.52
CA CYS A 160 4.25 -7.38 0.77
C CYS A 160 3.61 -7.00 2.10
N ASN A 161 4.40 -6.40 3.00
CA ASN A 161 3.92 -6.00 4.32
C ASN A 161 4.43 -4.61 4.66
N TYR A 162 3.53 -3.72 5.08
CA TYR A 162 3.91 -2.36 5.52
C TYR A 162 4.62 -1.54 4.42
N ASP A 163 4.31 -1.84 3.17
CA ASP A 163 4.84 -1.15 2.00
C ASP A 163 3.91 0.00 1.59
N GLY A 164 4.49 1.08 1.07
CA GLY A 164 3.76 2.28 0.67
C GLY A 164 3.88 2.55 -0.83
N VAL A 165 2.79 2.98 -1.45
CA VAL A 165 2.73 3.34 -2.86
C VAL A 165 1.97 4.65 -3.03
N TYR A 166 2.58 5.63 -3.71
CA TYR A 166 2.00 6.95 -3.90
C TYR A 166 2.20 7.51 -5.31
N ASN A 167 1.16 8.13 -5.87
CA ASN A 167 1.20 8.91 -7.12
C ASN A 167 1.74 8.11 -8.33
N ILE A 168 1.06 7.00 -8.63
CA ILE A 168 1.43 6.11 -9.73
C ILE A 168 0.52 6.33 -10.93
N TYR A 169 1.12 6.41 -12.12
CA TYR A 169 0.37 6.76 -13.34
C TYR A 169 -0.60 5.65 -13.80
N TYR A 170 -0.20 4.38 -13.76
CA TYR A 170 -1.12 3.24 -13.86
C TYR A 170 -1.41 2.65 -12.48
N SER A 171 -1.32 1.34 -12.30
CA SER A 171 -1.63 0.71 -11.02
C SER A 171 -0.48 0.83 -10.04
N GLY A 172 -0.77 1.09 -8.76
CA GLY A 172 0.24 1.00 -7.71
C GLY A 172 0.83 -0.40 -7.64
N VAL A 173 -0.04 -1.40 -7.54
CA VAL A 173 0.35 -2.82 -7.60
C VAL A 173 -0.30 -3.50 -8.79
N TYR A 174 0.51 -4.15 -9.62
CA TYR A 174 0.06 -4.95 -10.75
C TYR A 174 0.44 -6.42 -10.56
N CYS A 175 -0.57 -7.29 -10.42
CA CYS A 175 -0.41 -8.72 -10.28
C CYS A 175 -0.92 -9.42 -11.54
N SER A 176 -0.07 -10.16 -12.26
CA SER A 176 -0.48 -10.96 -13.40
C SER A 176 0.06 -12.39 -13.35
N ARG A 177 -0.81 -13.38 -13.63
CA ARG A 177 -0.40 -14.79 -13.77
C ARG A 177 0.47 -15.27 -12.60
N THR A 178 0.05 -14.90 -11.40
CA THR A 178 0.77 -15.17 -10.14
C THR A 178 -0.10 -16.06 -9.26
N ILE A 179 0.54 -16.95 -8.50
CA ILE A 179 -0.18 -17.97 -7.72
C ILE A 179 -0.79 -17.33 -6.46
N LEU A 180 0.03 -16.75 -5.57
CA LEU A 180 -0.41 -16.31 -4.25
C LEU A 180 0.30 -15.00 -3.82
N PRO A 181 -0.06 -13.84 -4.39
CA PRO A 181 0.37 -12.55 -3.86
C PRO A 181 -0.45 -12.15 -2.62
N TYR A 182 0.25 -11.73 -1.57
CA TYR A 182 -0.28 -11.18 -0.34
C TYR A 182 0.16 -9.74 -0.18
N LEU A 183 -0.79 -8.83 -0.06
CA LEU A 183 -0.59 -7.44 0.33
C LEU A 183 -1.21 -7.28 1.71
N SER A 184 -0.40 -7.06 2.73
CA SER A 184 -0.87 -6.96 4.11
C SER A 184 -0.43 -5.64 4.72
N TYR A 185 -1.35 -4.85 5.26
CA TYR A 185 -0.98 -3.60 5.94
C TYR A 185 -0.22 -2.62 5.03
N CYS A 186 -0.49 -2.64 3.73
CA CYS A 186 0.11 -1.73 2.76
C CYS A 186 -0.72 -0.45 2.61
N GLY A 187 -0.08 0.64 2.18
CA GLY A 187 -0.74 1.89 1.80
C GLY A 187 -0.67 2.10 0.30
N ILE A 188 -1.81 2.22 -0.37
CA ILE A 188 -1.92 2.44 -1.81
C ILE A 188 -2.74 3.72 -2.06
N VAL A 189 -2.05 4.83 -2.30
CA VAL A 189 -2.67 6.15 -2.36
C VAL A 189 -2.42 6.83 -3.71
N LYS A 190 -3.43 7.52 -4.25
CA LYS A 190 -3.29 8.37 -5.45
C LYS A 190 -2.69 7.63 -6.65
N CYS A 191 -3.07 6.38 -6.88
CA CYS A 191 -2.66 5.64 -8.06
C CYS A 191 -3.71 5.75 -9.19
N ASN A 192 -3.33 5.25 -10.37
CA ASN A 192 -4.07 5.37 -11.61
C ASN A 192 -4.28 6.82 -12.05
N THR A 193 -3.27 7.69 -11.90
CA THR A 193 -3.40 9.11 -12.27
C THR A 193 -3.57 9.34 -13.77
N SER A 194 -3.33 8.32 -14.60
CA SER A 194 -3.71 8.29 -16.03
C SER A 194 -5.22 8.31 -16.29
N ASP A 195 -6.04 8.10 -15.26
CA ASP A 195 -7.50 7.99 -15.34
C ASP A 195 -8.04 6.86 -16.24
N THR A 196 -7.25 5.82 -16.45
CA THR A 196 -7.66 4.74 -17.36
C THR A 196 -8.63 3.77 -16.67
N SER A 197 -9.69 3.39 -17.37
CA SER A 197 -10.68 2.40 -16.90
C SER A 197 -10.13 0.97 -16.85
N THR A 198 -8.89 0.74 -17.30
CA THR A 198 -8.23 -0.57 -17.25
C THR A 198 -7.29 -0.70 -16.05
N HIS A 199 -7.30 0.25 -15.10
CA HIS A 199 -6.46 0.22 -13.91
C HIS A 199 -7.24 0.60 -12.64
N GLY A 200 -6.58 0.36 -11.51
CA GLY A 200 -6.96 0.74 -10.15
C GLY A 200 -5.70 0.86 -9.29
N GLY A 201 -5.83 1.19 -8.01
CA GLY A 201 -4.71 1.19 -7.07
C GLY A 201 -3.99 -0.15 -7.04
N ILE A 202 -4.76 -1.23 -6.98
CA ILE A 202 -4.31 -2.60 -7.14
C ILE A 202 -5.03 -3.22 -8.34
N LYS A 203 -4.30 -3.90 -9.22
CA LYS A 203 -4.85 -4.61 -10.38
C LYS A 203 -4.41 -6.07 -10.40
N ALA A 204 -5.37 -6.98 -10.52
CA ALA A 204 -5.16 -8.42 -10.67
C ALA A 204 -5.67 -8.93 -12.02
N VAL A 205 -4.79 -9.60 -12.78
CA VAL A 205 -5.08 -10.14 -14.12
C VAL A 205 -4.63 -11.59 -14.24
N SER A 206 -5.57 -12.52 -14.40
CA SER A 206 -5.30 -13.96 -14.34
C SER A 206 -4.43 -14.38 -13.14
N ALA A 207 -4.59 -13.72 -11.99
CA ALA A 207 -3.93 -14.10 -10.74
C ALA A 207 -4.80 -15.14 -10.01
N ASN A 208 -4.21 -16.26 -9.60
CA ASN A 208 -4.98 -17.37 -9.03
C ASN A 208 -5.69 -16.92 -7.74
N GLN A 209 -4.94 -16.40 -6.77
CA GLN A 209 -5.52 -15.91 -5.52
C GLN A 209 -4.73 -14.73 -4.95
N LEU A 210 -5.20 -13.51 -5.21
CA LEU A 210 -4.69 -12.30 -4.59
C LEU A 210 -5.30 -12.13 -3.19
N HIS A 211 -4.47 -11.93 -2.18
CA HIS A 211 -4.92 -11.53 -0.85
C HIS A 211 -4.56 -10.07 -0.61
N VAL A 212 -5.54 -9.22 -0.37
CA VAL A 212 -5.34 -7.82 0.04
C VAL A 212 -5.98 -7.65 1.40
N ARG A 213 -5.20 -7.44 2.45
CA ARG A 213 -5.74 -7.44 3.81
C ARG A 213 -5.21 -6.31 4.65
N PHE A 214 -6.11 -5.68 5.41
CA PHE A 214 -5.73 -4.60 6.33
C PHE A 214 -5.00 -3.43 5.65
N CYS A 215 -5.21 -3.22 4.35
CA CYS A 215 -4.54 -2.18 3.59
C CYS A 215 -5.36 -0.88 3.60
N GLY A 216 -4.66 0.25 3.57
CA GLY A 216 -5.24 1.57 3.29
C GLY A 216 -5.17 1.84 1.79
N ILE A 217 -6.31 1.99 1.13
CA ILE A 217 -6.43 2.13 -0.33
C ILE A 217 -7.28 3.36 -0.62
N SER A 218 -6.64 4.50 -0.82
CA SER A 218 -7.30 5.81 -0.82
C SER A 218 -6.95 6.65 -2.05
N ASP A 219 -7.84 7.55 -2.44
CA ASP A 219 -7.62 8.58 -3.47
C ASP A 219 -7.18 8.06 -4.84
N ASN A 220 -7.43 6.79 -5.15
CA ASN A 220 -7.06 6.24 -6.46
C ASN A 220 -8.06 6.72 -7.51
N ASN A 221 -7.58 7.18 -8.67
CA ASN A 221 -8.40 7.99 -9.58
C ASN A 221 -9.63 7.28 -10.17
N LYS A 222 -9.64 5.94 -10.19
CA LYS A 222 -10.80 5.12 -10.56
C LYS A 222 -11.12 4.12 -9.47
N ARG A 223 -10.39 3.01 -9.41
CA ARG A 223 -10.72 1.90 -8.51
C ARG A 223 -9.68 1.77 -7.42
N GLY A 224 -10.09 1.38 -6.22
CA GLY A 224 -9.16 0.89 -5.22
C GLY A 224 -8.53 -0.44 -5.69
N ILE A 225 -9.37 -1.46 -5.87
CA ILE A 225 -8.98 -2.81 -6.32
C ILE A 225 -9.72 -3.15 -7.62
N TYR A 226 -8.98 -3.59 -8.64
CA TYR A 226 -9.51 -4.01 -9.93
C TYR A 226 -9.14 -5.46 -10.23
N VAL A 227 -10.15 -6.33 -10.30
CA VAL A 227 -9.98 -7.78 -10.47
C VAL A 227 -10.54 -8.20 -11.83
N THR A 228 -9.72 -8.80 -12.69
CA THR A 228 -10.15 -9.13 -14.05
C THR A 228 -9.53 -10.41 -14.59
N GLU A 229 -10.05 -10.87 -15.73
CA GLU A 229 -9.52 -11.98 -16.54
C GLU A 229 -9.31 -13.26 -15.74
N GLY A 230 -10.37 -13.70 -15.06
CA GLY A 230 -10.39 -14.93 -14.26
C GLY A 230 -9.61 -14.88 -12.95
N SER A 231 -9.23 -13.69 -12.48
CA SER A 231 -8.56 -13.55 -11.18
C SER A 231 -9.54 -13.68 -10.02
N PHE A 232 -9.06 -14.17 -8.88
CA PHE A 232 -9.78 -14.11 -7.62
C PHE A 232 -9.02 -13.26 -6.60
N ALA A 233 -9.75 -12.39 -5.87
CA ALA A 233 -9.21 -11.58 -4.79
C ALA A 233 -9.95 -11.85 -3.47
N SER A 234 -9.21 -12.10 -2.39
CA SER A 234 -9.72 -12.09 -1.02
C SER A 234 -9.32 -10.78 -0.37
N THR A 235 -10.30 -9.97 0.04
CA THR A 235 -10.07 -8.57 0.44
C THR A 235 -10.52 -8.26 1.87
N PRO A 236 -10.04 -8.95 2.92
CA PRO A 236 -10.53 -8.76 4.27
C PRO A 236 -9.95 -7.52 4.96
N TYR A 237 -10.82 -6.76 5.64
CA TYR A 237 -10.47 -5.64 6.52
C TYR A 237 -9.69 -4.49 5.86
N ASN A 238 -9.96 -4.19 4.60
CA ASN A 238 -9.35 -3.05 3.93
C ASN A 238 -10.12 -1.77 4.26
N PHE A 239 -9.46 -0.63 4.11
CA PHE A 239 -10.07 0.67 4.35
C PHE A 239 -9.51 1.67 3.35
N GLY A 240 -10.00 2.90 3.39
CA GLY A 240 -9.62 3.95 2.46
C GLY A 240 -10.82 4.50 1.71
N ASP A 241 -10.69 5.74 1.31
CA ASP A 241 -11.75 6.57 0.76
C ASP A 241 -11.24 7.39 -0.43
N GLY A 242 -12.12 8.16 -1.07
CA GLY A 242 -11.73 9.01 -2.19
C GLY A 242 -11.37 8.26 -3.49
N ASN A 243 -11.63 6.95 -3.59
CA ASN A 243 -11.41 6.25 -4.87
C ASN A 243 -12.46 6.71 -5.91
N GLY A 244 -12.04 6.93 -7.14
CA GLY A 244 -12.82 7.69 -8.11
C GLY A 244 -14.16 7.09 -8.51
N THR A 245 -14.23 5.81 -8.84
CA THR A 245 -15.46 5.09 -9.22
C THR A 245 -15.83 4.01 -8.23
N TRP A 246 -14.95 3.05 -7.93
CA TRP A 246 -15.30 1.92 -7.07
C TRP A 246 -14.22 1.67 -6.03
N GLY A 247 -14.60 1.20 -4.85
CA GLY A 247 -13.66 0.59 -3.91
C GLY A 247 -13.04 -0.66 -4.52
N ILE A 248 -13.90 -1.61 -4.90
CA ILE A 248 -13.53 -2.87 -5.52
C ILE A 248 -14.40 -3.07 -6.77
N TYR A 249 -13.79 -3.44 -7.90
CA TYR A 249 -14.50 -3.69 -9.14
C TYR A 249 -13.96 -4.94 -9.83
N CYS A 250 -14.87 -5.80 -10.23
CA CYS A 250 -14.59 -7.07 -10.89
C CYS A 250 -15.16 -7.05 -12.32
N GLU A 251 -14.49 -7.66 -13.29
CA GLU A 251 -15.04 -7.89 -14.64
C GLU A 251 -14.38 -9.09 -15.32
N LYS A 252 -14.90 -9.55 -16.46
CA LYS A 252 -14.29 -10.63 -17.28
C LYS A 252 -13.93 -11.86 -16.44
N SER A 253 -14.92 -12.35 -15.69
CA SER A 253 -14.77 -13.48 -14.76
C SER A 253 -13.83 -13.22 -13.57
N GLY A 254 -13.42 -11.98 -13.32
CA GLY A 254 -12.82 -11.57 -12.06
C GLY A 254 -13.80 -11.71 -10.90
N GLN A 255 -13.30 -12.09 -9.73
CA GLN A 255 -14.11 -12.33 -8.53
C GLN A 255 -13.44 -11.73 -7.29
N ALA A 256 -14.24 -11.17 -6.38
CA ALA A 256 -13.74 -10.72 -5.08
C ALA A 256 -14.60 -11.28 -3.95
N ALA A 257 -13.93 -11.77 -2.91
CA ALA A 257 -14.52 -12.10 -1.62
C ALA A 257 -14.18 -10.99 -0.62
N ILE A 258 -15.19 -10.19 -0.28
CA ILE A 258 -15.06 -9.02 0.58
C ILE A 258 -15.46 -9.40 2.00
N VAL A 259 -14.62 -9.05 2.97
CA VAL A 259 -14.92 -9.20 4.40
C VAL A 259 -14.55 -7.87 5.03
N ALA A 260 -15.52 -7.22 5.68
CA ALA A 260 -15.45 -5.85 6.18
C ALA A 260 -14.15 -5.44 6.90
N PRO A 261 -13.86 -4.13 7.00
CA PRO A 261 -14.32 -3.07 6.08
C PRO A 261 -13.74 -3.25 4.66
N GLU A 262 -14.24 -2.46 3.71
CA GLU A 262 -13.67 -2.30 2.36
C GLU A 262 -13.23 -0.85 2.12
N CYS A 263 -12.41 -0.61 1.11
CA CYS A 263 -12.19 0.74 0.61
C CYS A 263 -13.43 1.21 -0.19
N SER A 264 -13.73 2.51 -0.20
CA SER A 264 -14.92 3.07 -0.86
C SER A 264 -14.58 3.80 -2.17
N GLY A 265 -15.57 3.96 -3.05
CA GLY A 265 -15.48 4.83 -4.23
C GLY A 265 -16.77 5.62 -4.50
N SER A 266 -16.76 6.54 -5.47
CA SER A 266 -17.91 7.45 -5.69
C SER A 266 -19.15 6.84 -6.36
N SER A 267 -19.04 5.64 -6.94
CA SER A 267 -20.08 4.96 -7.70
C SER A 267 -20.41 3.60 -7.09
N GLY A 268 -21.71 3.35 -6.89
CA GLY A 268 -22.28 2.05 -6.53
C GLY A 268 -22.08 1.60 -5.08
N ASN A 269 -22.93 0.67 -4.65
CA ASN A 269 -23.08 0.20 -3.27
C ASN A 269 -21.73 -0.15 -2.63
N HIS A 270 -21.28 0.75 -1.76
CA HIS A 270 -20.29 0.49 -0.72
C HIS A 270 -20.95 0.88 0.61
N SER A 271 -20.58 0.23 1.71
CA SER A 271 -21.01 0.65 3.05
C SER A 271 -20.69 2.14 3.25
N ASP A 272 -21.75 2.94 3.44
CA ASP A 272 -21.82 4.42 3.35
C ASP A 272 -20.58 5.22 3.85
N PRO A 273 -20.21 6.32 3.16
CA PRO A 273 -19.31 7.33 3.69
C PRO A 273 -19.93 8.01 4.92
N GLY A 274 -19.55 7.55 6.11
CA GLY A 274 -20.05 8.07 7.39
C GLY A 274 -20.30 7.00 8.45
N THR A 275 -20.35 5.73 8.05
CA THR A 275 -20.37 4.59 8.96
C THR A 275 -19.54 3.48 8.34
N ALA A 276 -18.22 3.50 8.59
CA ALA A 276 -17.39 2.29 8.46
C ALA A 276 -17.87 1.27 9.50
N GLY A 277 -18.99 0.61 9.21
CA GLY A 277 -19.81 -0.12 10.16
C GLY A 277 -20.19 -1.49 9.61
N THR A 278 -19.41 -2.49 10.02
CA THR A 278 -19.82 -3.89 10.22
C THR A 278 -20.47 -4.62 9.04
N ALA A 279 -19.64 -5.37 8.31
CA ALA A 279 -20.01 -6.64 7.66
C ALA A 279 -21.19 -6.62 6.67
N SER A 280 -21.05 -5.94 5.53
CA SER A 280 -21.72 -6.44 4.32
C SER A 280 -20.81 -7.49 3.66
N ALA A 281 -21.32 -8.72 3.53
CA ALA A 281 -20.70 -9.74 2.70
C ALA A 281 -21.13 -9.49 1.25
N ASP A 282 -20.69 -8.38 0.66
CA ASP A 282 -20.96 -8.10 -0.74
C ASP A 282 -19.98 -8.92 -1.59
N GLN A 283 -20.50 -9.92 -2.30
CA GLN A 283 -19.75 -10.51 -3.40
C GLN A 283 -19.90 -9.60 -4.61
N ALA A 284 -18.85 -8.84 -4.92
CA ALA A 284 -18.71 -8.21 -6.22
C ALA A 284 -18.37 -9.30 -7.25
N SER A 285 -19.35 -10.10 -7.64
CA SER A 285 -19.26 -10.97 -8.82
C SER A 285 -19.80 -10.20 -10.03
N ALA A 286 -18.93 -9.90 -10.99
CA ALA A 286 -19.42 -9.51 -12.32
C ALA A 286 -19.84 -10.78 -13.06
N TYR A 287 -21.09 -10.79 -13.51
CA TYR A 287 -21.58 -11.74 -14.53
C TYR A 287 -20.79 -11.57 -15.83
#